data_AF-A0A850MDD8-F1
#
_entry.id   AF-A0A850MDD8-F1
#
_cell.length_a   1.000
_cell.length_b   1.000
_cell.length_c   1.000
_cell.angle_alpha   90.00
_cell.angle_beta   90.00
_cell.angle_gamma   90.00
#
_symmetry.space_group_name_H-M   'P 1'
#
loop_
_entity.id
_entity.type
_entity.pdbx_description
1 polymer ?
#
loop_
_entity_poly.entity_id
_entity_poly.type
_entity_poly.pdbx_seq_one_letter_code
_entity_poly.pdbx_strand_id
1 'polypeptide(L)'
;MALLDKIKEEPLPEGYEREGIILPPVFFAITEKKVMVLGKEVVKKAIEKAKDLPEGFIFSEQYTPRIYIENGKVVAIEILKKSG
;
A
#
# COMPACT_ATOMS: atom_id res chain seq x y z
N MET A 1 -10.34 10.97 -2.51
CA MET A 1 -10.61 9.52 -2.41
C MET A 1 -10.50 8.82 -3.77
N ALA A 2 -11.04 9.41 -4.86
CA ALA A 2 -11.00 8.84 -6.21
C ALA A 2 -9.64 8.25 -6.68
N LEU A 3 -8.52 8.92 -6.42
CA LEU A 3 -7.18 8.42 -6.80
C LEU A 3 -6.79 7.13 -6.07
N LEU A 4 -7.07 7.05 -4.76
CA LEU A 4 -6.74 5.89 -3.95
C LEU A 4 -7.58 4.68 -4.38
N ASP A 5 -8.84 4.91 -4.72
CA ASP A 5 -9.75 3.87 -5.18
C ASP A 5 -9.36 3.35 -6.57
N LYS A 6 -8.99 4.25 -7.49
CA LYS A 6 -8.39 3.87 -8.80
C LYS A 6 -7.16 2.99 -8.64
N ILE A 7 -6.26 3.36 -7.73
CA ILE A 7 -5.06 2.57 -7.45
C ILE A 7 -5.42 1.19 -6.88
N LYS A 8 -6.44 1.09 -6.01
CA LYS A 8 -6.87 -0.19 -5.42
C LYS A 8 -7.37 -1.17 -6.48
N GLU A 9 -8.12 -0.66 -7.45
CA GLU A 9 -8.73 -1.45 -8.53
C GLU A 9 -7.69 -1.91 -9.56
N GLU A 10 -6.56 -1.21 -9.67
CA GLU A 10 -5.48 -1.60 -10.57
C GLU A 10 -4.87 -2.95 -10.12
N PRO A 11 -4.87 -3.98 -10.99
CA PRO A 11 -4.34 -5.30 -10.65
C PRO A 11 -2.87 -5.22 -10.22
N LEU A 12 -2.50 -6.09 -9.28
CA LEU A 12 -1.13 -6.22 -8.83
C LEU A 12 -0.35 -7.11 -9.81
N PRO A 13 0.94 -6.82 -10.07
CA PRO A 13 1.82 -7.75 -10.77
C PRO A 13 1.87 -9.10 -10.04
N GLU A 14 2.03 -10.18 -10.81
CA GLU A 14 2.13 -11.53 -10.25
C GLU A 14 3.31 -11.64 -9.26
N GLY A 15 3.07 -12.28 -8.11
CA GLY A 15 4.07 -12.42 -7.05
C GLY A 15 4.32 -11.14 -6.24
N TYR A 16 3.43 -10.15 -6.32
CA TYR A 16 3.50 -8.95 -5.50
C TYR A 16 2.23 -8.70 -4.71
N GLU A 17 2.41 -8.20 -3.50
CA GLU A 17 1.38 -7.62 -2.66
C GLU A 17 1.61 -6.13 -2.46
N ARG A 18 0.53 -5.39 -2.21
CA ARG A 18 0.63 -3.96 -1.91
C ARG A 18 1.00 -3.80 -0.43
N GLU A 19 2.07 -3.07 -0.14
CA GLU A 19 2.48 -2.70 1.22
C GLU A 19 2.01 -1.29 1.58
N GLY A 20 2.07 -0.38 0.60
CA GLY A 20 1.63 0.99 0.82
C GLY A 20 1.53 1.85 -0.43
N ILE A 21 1.02 3.06 -0.24
CA ILE A 21 0.80 4.06 -1.28
C ILE A 21 1.29 5.41 -0.75
N ILE A 22 2.22 6.03 -1.46
CA ILE A 22 2.73 7.37 -1.20
C ILE A 22 1.94 8.36 -2.06
N LEU A 23 1.21 9.25 -1.38
CA LEU A 23 0.58 10.44 -1.94
C LEU A 23 1.14 11.64 -1.16
N PRO A 24 2.27 12.22 -1.60
CA PRO A 24 3.01 13.18 -0.79
C PRO A 24 2.13 14.31 -0.24
N PRO A 25 2.26 14.66 1.05
CA PRO A 25 3.24 14.16 2.02
C PRO A 25 2.79 12.90 2.80
N VAL A 26 1.71 12.24 2.39
CA VAL A 26 1.04 11.17 3.15
C VAL A 26 1.50 9.80 2.67
N PHE A 27 1.78 8.90 3.62
CA PHE A 27 1.90 7.46 3.37
C PHE A 27 0.62 6.74 3.82
N PHE A 28 0.07 5.90 2.96
CA PHE A 28 -1.03 5.00 3.28
C PHE A 28 -0.49 3.58 3.38
N ALA A 29 -0.63 2.95 4.54
CA ALA A 29 -0.21 1.57 4.78
C ALA A 29 -1.37 0.61 4.51
N ILE A 30 -1.04 -0.60 4.01
CA ILE A 30 -1.99 -1.72 4.00
C ILE A 30 -1.90 -2.42 5.37
N THR A 31 -2.94 -2.28 6.18
CA THR A 31 -3.01 -2.90 7.51
C THR A 31 -3.87 -4.15 7.46
N GLU A 32 -3.37 -5.26 8.01
CA GLU A 32 -4.17 -6.45 8.25
C GLU A 32 -4.59 -6.51 9.71
N LYS A 33 -5.90 -6.47 9.96
CA LYS A 33 -6.47 -6.68 11.29
C LYS A 33 -7.12 -8.05 11.34
N LYS A 34 -6.50 -8.97 12.07
CA LYS A 34 -7.10 -10.26 12.42
C LYS A 34 -8.03 -10.05 13.62
N VAL A 35 -9.30 -10.42 13.47
CA VAL A 35 -10.32 -10.26 14.53
C VAL A 35 -11.07 -11.57 14.68
N MET A 36 -11.23 -12.04 15.92
CA MET A 36 -12.10 -13.17 16.23
C MET A 36 -13.54 -12.67 16.37
N VAL A 37 -14.43 -13.15 15.51
CA VAL A 37 -15.86 -12.84 15.55
C VAL A 37 -16.63 -14.15 15.66
N LEU A 38 -17.33 -14.34 16.79
CA LEU A 38 -18.12 -15.57 17.06
C LEU A 38 -17.30 -16.86 16.88
N GLY A 39 -16.04 -16.84 17.35
CA GLY A 39 -15.13 -17.99 17.25
C GLY A 39 -14.53 -18.23 15.85
N LYS A 40 -14.80 -17.35 14.87
CA LYS A 40 -14.18 -17.40 13.54
C LYS A 40 -13.15 -16.29 13.39
N GLU A 41 -11.98 -16.63 12.86
CA GLU A 41 -10.98 -15.64 12.47
C GLU A 41 -11.47 -14.89 11.22
N VAL A 42 -11.50 -13.57 11.29
CA VAL A 42 -11.80 -12.67 10.18
C VAL A 42 -10.60 -11.77 9.96
N VAL A 43 -9.98 -11.88 8.80
CA VAL A 43 -8.89 -10.98 8.38
C VAL A 43 -9.52 -9.80 7.63
N LYS A 44 -9.33 -8.59 8.17
CA LYS A 44 -9.73 -7.35 7.49
C LYS A 44 -8.48 -6.63 7.00
N LYS A 45 -8.32 -6.51 5.69
CA LYS A 45 -7.33 -5.61 5.09
C LYS A 45 -7.95 -4.21 5.00
N ALA A 46 -7.21 -3.20 5.44
CA ALA A 46 -7.62 -1.79 5.35
C ALA A 46 -6.45 -0.95 4.84
N ILE A 47 -6.78 0.21 4.26
CA ILE A 47 -5.81 1.20 3.82
C ILE A 47 -5.95 2.40 4.71
N GLU A 48 -4.93 2.65 5.53
CA GLU A 48 -4.98 3.67 6.57
C GLU A 48 -3.81 4.63 6.40
N LYS A 49 -4.03 5.91 6.70
CA LYS A 49 -2.94 6.89 6.76
C LYS A 49 -2.00 6.49 7.89
N ALA A 50 -0.74 6.23 7.57
CA ALA A 50 0.28 6.01 8.60
C ALA A 50 0.51 7.32 9.36
N LYS A 51 0.52 7.23 10.68
CA LYS A 51 0.74 8.37 11.57
C LYS A 51 2.19 8.45 12.03
N ASP A 52 2.78 7.29 12.32
CA ASP A 52 4.11 7.17 12.91
C ASP A 52 5.00 6.42 11.91
N LEU A 53 5.72 7.17 11.08
CA LEU A 53 6.72 6.61 10.15
C LEU A 53 8.11 6.71 10.78
N PRO A 54 9.00 5.73 10.56
CA PRO A 54 10.38 5.82 11.02
C PRO A 54 11.12 6.95 10.28
N GLU A 55 12.01 7.64 11.01
CA GLU A 55 12.87 8.67 10.44
C GLU A 55 14.06 8.07 9.67
N GLY A 56 14.57 8.81 8.69
CA GLY A 56 15.77 8.46 7.94
C GLY A 56 15.51 7.86 6.55
N PHE A 57 16.55 7.26 5.98
CA PHE A 57 16.48 6.62 4.67
C PHE A 57 16.10 5.14 4.82
N ILE A 58 15.08 4.71 4.08
CA ILE A 58 14.65 3.32 4.02
C ILE A 58 15.06 2.76 2.65
N PHE A 59 15.88 1.71 2.66
CA PHE A 59 16.23 0.94 1.47
C PHE A 59 15.92 -0.53 1.72
N SER A 60 15.30 -1.19 0.75
CA SER A 60 15.01 -2.62 0.83
C SER A 60 14.82 -3.23 -0.55
N GLU A 61 15.47 -4.36 -0.79
CA GLU A 61 15.39 -5.11 -2.05
C GLU A 61 14.08 -5.90 -2.18
N GLN A 62 13.32 -6.04 -1.10
CA GLN A 62 12.05 -6.78 -1.09
C GLN A 62 10.88 -5.93 -1.60
N TYR A 63 11.08 -4.62 -1.71
CA TYR A 63 10.05 -3.69 -2.14
C TYR A 63 10.40 -3.04 -3.47
N THR A 64 9.45 -3.07 -4.39
CA THR A 64 9.55 -2.48 -5.71
C THR A 64 8.54 -1.33 -5.82
N PRO A 65 8.97 -0.11 -6.19
CA PRO A 65 8.04 0.99 -6.43
C PRO A 65 7.30 0.80 -7.77
N ARG A 66 5.99 0.99 -7.77
CA ARG A 66 5.18 1.18 -8.99
C ARG A 66 4.75 2.64 -9.07
N ILE A 67 5.21 3.34 -10.10
CA ILE A 67 4.94 4.78 -10.27
C ILE A 67 3.64 4.96 -11.05
N TYR A 68 2.73 5.75 -10.51
CA TYR A 68 1.52 6.13 -11.22
C TYR A 68 1.67 7.53 -11.83
N ILE A 69 1.58 7.60 -13.16
CA ILE A 69 1.72 8.83 -13.95
C ILE A 69 0.39 9.15 -14.63
N GLU A 70 -0.09 10.38 -14.45
CA GLU A 70 -1.28 10.89 -15.12
C GLU A 70 -0.98 12.30 -15.64
N ASN A 71 -1.31 12.56 -16.91
CA ASN A 71 -1.04 13.85 -17.58
C ASN A 71 0.42 14.32 -17.47
N GLY A 72 1.37 13.38 -17.62
CA GLY A 72 2.81 13.66 -17.54
C GLY A 72 3.32 14.00 -16.14
N LYS A 73 2.53 13.79 -15.09
CA LYS A 73 2.90 14.05 -13.69
C LYS A 73 2.86 12.77 -12.88
N VAL A 74 3.83 12.59 -11.99
CA VAL A 74 3.76 11.55 -10.96
C VAL A 74 2.68 11.95 -9.97
N VAL A 75 1.61 11.16 -9.89
CA VAL A 75 0.47 11.42 -9.01
C VAL A 75 0.46 10.51 -7.77
N ALA A 76 1.12 9.36 -7.85
CA ALA A 76 1.30 8.44 -6.72
C ALA A 76 2.51 7.52 -6.93
N ILE A 77 3.02 6.95 -5.84
CA ILE A 77 3.96 5.83 -5.87
C ILE A 77 3.39 4.74 -4.98
N GLU A 78 3.23 3.54 -5.51
CA GLU A 78 2.90 2.36 -4.71
C GLU A 78 4.16 1.60 -4.34
N ILE A 79 4.21 1.12 -3.11
CA ILE A 79 5.27 0.24 -2.63
C ILE A 79 4.71 -1.19 -2.66
N LEU A 80 5.26 -2.01 -3.55
CA LEU A 80 4.87 -3.40 -3.72
C LEU A 80 5.90 -4.29 -3.04
N LYS A 81 5.46 -5.24 -2.24
CA LYS A 81 6.30 -6.26 -1.61
C LYS A 81 6.26 -7.52 -2.45
N LYS A 82 7.40 -8.15 -2.69
CA LYS A 82 7.43 -9.47 -3.32
C LYS A 82 6.82 -10.50 -2.37
N SER A 83 5.75 -11.16 -2.78
CA SER A 83 5.20 -12.32 -2.09
C SER A 83 6.13 -13.50 -2.40
N GLY A 84 6.67 -14.11 -1.33
CA GLY A 84 7.56 -15.27 -1.43
C GLY A 84 6.83 -16.54 -1.86
#